data_AF-A0AAT9HFK5-F1
#
_entry.id   AF-A0AAT9HFK5-F1
#
_cell.length_a   1.000
_cell.length_b   1.000
_cell.length_c   1.000
_cell.angle_alpha   90.00
_cell.angle_beta   90.00
_cell.angle_gamma   90.00
#
_symmetry.space_group_name_H-M   'P 1'
#
loop_
_entity.id
_entity.type
_entity.pdbx_description
1 polymer ?
#
loop_
_entity_poly.entity_id
_entity_poly.type
_entity_poly.pdbx_seq_one_letter_code
_entity_poly.pdbx_strand_id
1 'polypeptide(L)'
;MHDRAFNIGSEVNNVTVAEIADQVAEAVSGAKVVITGETGADPRSYRVDFSRFRAAIPGFDCEWTVKRGAVELADAYRRYGLTREDFEQRFTRLAVLRAASGAGTVDDTLRWRR
;
A
#
# COMPACT_ATOMS: atom_id res chain seq x y z
N MET A 1 30.97 1.14 12.78
CA MET A 1 29.57 1.11 13.25
C MET A 1 28.72 0.38 12.23
N HIS A 2 28.52 -0.92 12.44
CA HIS A 2 27.48 -1.70 11.77
C HIS A 2 26.21 -1.66 12.66
N ASP A 3 25.01 -1.91 12.13
CA ASP A 3 23.71 -1.97 12.83
C ASP A 3 22.98 -0.65 13.17
N ARG A 4 23.04 0.37 12.29
CA ARG A 4 22.22 1.59 12.44
C ARG A 4 20.87 1.44 11.74
N ALA A 5 19.78 1.70 12.47
CA ALA A 5 18.44 1.81 11.89
C ALA A 5 18.24 3.16 11.17
N PHE A 6 17.62 3.10 9.99
CA PHE A 6 17.27 4.25 9.17
C PHE A 6 15.80 4.22 8.81
N ASN A 7 15.12 5.35 8.96
CA ASN A 7 13.88 5.59 8.23
C ASN A 7 14.26 5.83 6.77
N ILE A 8 13.59 5.16 5.83
CA ILE A 8 13.84 5.29 4.39
C ILE A 8 12.62 5.93 3.74
N GLY A 9 12.82 7.08 3.10
CA GLY A 9 11.72 7.85 2.52
C GLY A 9 12.06 9.33 2.39
N SER A 10 11.01 10.13 2.16
CA SER A 10 11.06 11.58 2.04
C SER A 10 9.85 12.19 2.73
N GLU A 11 10.04 13.34 3.38
CA GLU A 11 8.97 14.08 4.06
C GLU A 11 7.90 14.58 3.08
N VAL A 12 8.18 14.60 1.76
CA VAL A 12 7.17 14.84 0.72
C VAL A 12 6.00 13.88 0.83
N ASN A 13 6.24 12.65 1.31
CA ASN A 13 5.21 11.63 1.51
C ASN A 13 4.68 11.56 2.95
N ASN A 14 5.04 12.50 3.84
CA ASN A 14 4.39 12.66 5.14
C ASN A 14 3.03 13.35 4.96
N VAL A 15 2.04 12.62 4.45
CA VAL A 15 0.68 13.08 4.19
C VAL A 15 -0.34 12.36 5.08
N THR A 16 -1.46 13.02 5.34
CA THR A 16 -2.61 12.46 6.05
C THR A 16 -3.37 11.45 5.19
N VAL A 17 -4.16 10.59 5.82
CA VAL A 17 -5.05 9.65 5.11
C VAL A 17 -6.04 10.39 4.21
N ALA A 18 -6.51 11.57 4.61
CA ALA A 18 -7.38 12.42 3.79
C ALA A 18 -6.66 12.89 2.52
N GLU A 19 -5.43 13.41 2.64
CA GLU A 19 -4.63 13.84 1.49
C GLU A 19 -4.30 12.67 0.55
N ILE A 20 -4.05 11.47 1.09
CA ILE A 20 -3.88 10.25 0.27
C ILE A 20 -5.16 9.98 -0.52
N ALA A 21 -6.33 10.01 0.13
CA ALA A 21 -7.62 9.78 -0.52
C ALA A 21 -7.90 10.79 -1.63
N ASP A 22 -7.61 12.07 -1.39
CA ASP A 22 -7.76 13.13 -2.39
C ASP A 22 -6.84 12.89 -3.60
N GLN A 23 -5.56 12.61 -3.38
CA GLN A 23 -4.61 12.32 -4.46
C GLN A 23 -5.00 11.10 -5.30
N VAL A 24 -5.56 10.07 -4.67
CA VAL A 24 -6.14 8.90 -5.35
C VAL A 24 -7.37 9.30 -6.16
N ALA A 25 -8.26 10.12 -5.62
CA ALA A 25 -9.47 10.55 -6.34
C ALA A 25 -9.15 11.34 -7.61
N GLU A 26 -8.13 12.21 -7.60
CA GLU A 26 -7.70 12.88 -8.83
C GLU A 26 -6.93 11.96 -9.80
N ALA A 27 -6.44 10.79 -9.37
CA ALA A 27 -5.85 9.78 -10.26
C ALA A 27 -6.90 8.83 -10.88
N VAL A 28 -8.04 8.65 -10.21
CA VAL A 28 -9.10 7.72 -10.61
C VAL A 28 -10.33 8.52 -11.04
N SER A 29 -10.47 8.75 -12.35
CA SER A 29 -11.61 9.49 -12.92
C SER A 29 -12.96 8.97 -12.41
N GLY A 30 -13.76 9.87 -11.86
CA GLY A 30 -15.10 9.57 -11.31
C GLY A 30 -15.11 9.07 -9.86
N ALA A 31 -13.94 8.84 -9.24
CA ALA A 31 -13.88 8.56 -7.81
C ALA A 31 -14.29 9.78 -6.98
N LYS A 32 -14.91 9.52 -5.82
CA LYS A 32 -15.31 10.54 -4.85
C LYS A 32 -14.78 10.16 -3.48
N VAL A 33 -14.23 11.13 -2.77
CA VAL A 33 -13.79 10.98 -1.39
C VAL A 33 -14.99 11.21 -0.47
N VAL A 34 -15.21 10.29 0.48
CA VAL A 34 -16.21 10.41 1.54
C VAL A 34 -15.52 10.10 2.86
N ILE A 35 -15.42 11.10 3.74
CA ILE A 35 -14.88 10.95 5.09
C ILE A 35 -16.07 10.85 6.05
N THR A 36 -16.33 9.66 6.58
CA THR A 36 -17.56 9.40 7.37
C THR A 36 -17.48 9.91 8.80
N GLY A 37 -16.26 10.11 9.35
CA GLY A 37 -16.07 10.52 10.74
C GLY A 37 -16.45 9.46 11.77
N GLU A 38 -16.82 8.25 11.34
CA GLU A 38 -17.24 7.14 12.20
C GLU A 38 -16.08 6.54 13.01
N THR A 39 -14.86 6.75 12.52
CA THR A 39 -13.62 6.39 13.23
C THR A 39 -12.95 7.65 13.73
N GLY A 40 -12.59 7.66 15.02
CA GLY A 40 -11.85 8.76 15.63
C GLY A 40 -10.42 8.87 15.08
N ALA A 41 -9.61 9.76 15.67
CA ALA A 41 -8.22 9.95 15.25
C ALA A 41 -7.44 8.62 15.25
N ASP A 42 -6.77 8.30 14.13
CA ASP A 42 -5.94 7.11 14.04
C ASP A 42 -4.74 7.27 15.00
N PRO A 43 -4.58 6.39 16.01
CA PRO A 43 -3.48 6.49 16.97
C PRO A 43 -2.11 6.29 16.33
N ARG A 44 -2.05 5.85 15.06
CA ARG A 44 -0.82 5.66 14.28
C ARG A 44 -0.43 6.92 13.48
N SER A 45 -0.92 8.10 13.87
CA SER A 45 -0.56 9.36 13.22
C SER A 45 0.82 9.85 13.67
N TYR A 46 1.78 9.91 12.74
CA TYR A 46 3.13 10.42 12.99
C TYR A 46 3.70 11.10 11.74
N ARG A 47 4.75 11.90 11.93
CA ARG A 47 5.63 12.39 10.86
C ARG A 47 6.99 11.76 11.03
N VAL A 48 7.48 11.10 9.98
CA VAL A 48 8.79 10.45 10.03
C VAL A 48 9.85 11.44 9.58
N ASP A 49 10.92 11.55 10.36
CA ASP A 49 12.14 12.27 9.96
C ASP A 49 13.10 11.30 9.24
N PHE A 50 13.49 11.68 8.03
CA PHE A 50 14.41 10.93 7.17
C PHE A 50 15.81 11.57 7.10
N SER A 51 16.06 12.62 7.89
CA SER A 51 17.33 13.37 7.94
C SER A 51 18.56 12.47 8.12
N ARG A 52 18.46 11.46 9.00
CA ARG A 52 19.54 10.52 9.29
C ARG A 52 19.96 9.74 8.05
N PHE A 53 18.99 9.32 7.24
CA PHE A 53 19.27 8.56 6.01
C PHE A 53 19.85 9.46 4.92
N ARG A 54 19.26 10.64 4.70
CA ARG A 54 19.80 11.64 3.75
C ARG A 54 21.24 12.04 4.06
N ALA A 55 21.59 12.20 5.34
CA ALA A 55 22.95 12.51 5.74
C ALA A 55 23.92 11.34 5.53
N ALA A 56 23.44 10.10 5.69
CA ALA A 56 24.25 8.90 5.51
C ALA A 56 24.45 8.52 4.03
N ILE A 57 23.49 8.85 3.16
CA ILE A 57 23.54 8.59 1.72
C ILE A 57 23.22 9.90 0.96
N PRO A 58 24.19 10.82 0.84
CA PRO A 58 24.00 12.06 0.12
C PRO A 58 23.66 11.83 -1.36
N GLY A 59 22.74 12.62 -1.90
CA GLY A 59 22.31 12.54 -3.30
C GLY A 59 21.22 11.50 -3.58
N PHE A 60 20.85 10.67 -2.61
CA PHE A 60 19.63 9.88 -2.72
C PHE A 60 18.40 10.77 -2.53
N ASP A 61 17.39 10.56 -3.39
CA ASP A 61 16.05 11.14 -3.23
C ASP A 61 14.96 10.14 -3.62
N CYS A 62 13.77 10.30 -3.04
CA CYS A 62 12.60 9.49 -3.38
C CYS A 62 11.82 10.16 -4.50
N GLU A 63 12.01 9.67 -5.73
CA GLU A 63 11.30 10.22 -6.90
C GLU A 63 9.79 9.96 -6.88
N TRP A 64 9.34 8.89 -6.21
CA TRP A 64 7.95 8.48 -6.19
C TRP A 64 7.18 9.16 -5.06
N THR A 65 6.22 10.01 -5.44
CA THR A 65 5.25 10.58 -4.52
C THR A 65 4.03 9.67 -4.38
N VAL A 66 3.23 9.85 -3.33
CA VAL A 66 1.92 9.20 -3.20
C VAL A 66 1.07 9.41 -4.45
N LYS A 67 1.03 10.63 -4.99
CA LYS A 67 0.31 10.94 -6.23
C LYS A 67 0.81 10.14 -7.44
N ARG A 68 2.13 10.06 -7.63
CA ARG A 68 2.72 9.26 -8.74
C ARG A 68 2.35 7.79 -8.60
N GLY A 69 2.41 7.24 -7.38
CA GLY A 69 1.99 5.88 -7.09
C GLY A 69 0.50 5.64 -7.37
N ALA A 70 -0.36 6.59 -7.01
CA ALA A 70 -1.79 6.50 -7.30
C ALA A 70 -2.08 6.44 -8.80
N VAL A 71 -1.40 7.28 -9.60
CA VAL A 71 -1.51 7.27 -11.07
C VAL A 71 -1.00 5.95 -11.66
N GLU A 72 0.18 5.51 -11.24
CA GLU A 72 0.77 4.25 -11.70
C GLU A 72 -0.15 3.05 -11.44
N LEU A 73 -0.70 2.94 -10.22
CA LEU A 73 -1.61 1.86 -9.87
C LEU A 73 -2.91 1.93 -10.69
N ALA A 74 -3.50 3.11 -10.83
CA ALA A 74 -4.72 3.30 -11.62
C ALA A 74 -4.51 2.88 -13.09
N ASP A 75 -3.37 3.23 -13.67
CA ASP A 75 -3.03 2.86 -15.04
C ASP A 75 -2.75 1.37 -15.18
N ALA A 76 -2.01 0.78 -14.23
CA ALA A 76 -1.73 -0.65 -14.21
C ALA A 76 -3.04 -1.48 -14.11
N TYR A 77 -3.95 -1.10 -13.21
CA TYR A 77 -5.21 -1.82 -13.04
C TYR A 77 -6.08 -1.78 -14.29
N ARG A 78 -6.12 -0.64 -15.00
CA ARG A 78 -6.81 -0.54 -16.30
C ARG A 78 -6.11 -1.35 -17.38
N ARG A 79 -4.79 -1.22 -17.49
CA ARG A 79 -3.97 -1.88 -18.52
C ARG A 79 -4.07 -3.41 -18.45
N TYR A 80 -4.03 -3.96 -17.24
CA TYR A 80 -4.06 -5.41 -17.02
C TYR A 80 -5.47 -5.96 -16.77
N GLY A 81 -6.49 -5.10 -16.80
CA GLY A 81 -7.89 -5.51 -16.67
C GLY A 81 -8.23 -6.11 -15.32
N LEU A 82 -7.75 -5.52 -14.21
CA LEU A 82 -8.06 -5.99 -12.86
C LEU A 82 -9.58 -5.97 -12.64
N THR A 83 -10.18 -7.14 -12.45
CA THR A 83 -11.60 -7.26 -12.09
C THR A 83 -11.79 -7.37 -10.58
N ARG A 84 -13.04 -7.17 -10.14
CA ARG A 84 -13.43 -7.44 -8.75
C ARG A 84 -13.14 -8.89 -8.36
N GLU A 85 -13.47 -9.84 -9.23
CA GLU A 85 -13.25 -11.26 -8.99
C GLU A 85 -11.76 -11.57 -8.82
N ASP A 86 -10.91 -11.00 -9.68
CA ASP A 86 -9.46 -11.16 -9.55
C ASP A 86 -8.96 -10.66 -8.20
N PHE A 87 -9.39 -9.45 -7.81
CA PHE A 87 -9.00 -8.87 -6.53
C PHE A 87 -9.46 -9.73 -5.35
N GLU A 88 -10.73 -10.14 -5.33
CA GLU A 88 -11.34 -10.85 -4.20
C GLU A 88 -10.93 -12.32 -4.11
N GLN A 89 -10.67 -13.00 -5.24
CA GLN A 89 -10.44 -14.45 -5.25
C GLN A 89 -8.99 -14.83 -5.56
N ARG A 90 -8.30 -14.09 -6.42
CA ARG A 90 -6.95 -14.46 -6.90
C ARG A 90 -5.85 -13.72 -6.16
N PHE A 91 -6.06 -12.44 -5.84
CA PHE A 91 -5.05 -11.59 -5.21
C PHE A 91 -5.28 -11.37 -3.71
N THR A 92 -6.43 -11.79 -3.18
CA THR A 92 -6.69 -11.79 -1.73
C THR A 92 -6.23 -13.10 -1.10
N ARG A 93 -5.12 -13.03 -0.35
CA ARG A 93 -4.49 -14.20 0.29
C ARG A 93 -5.46 -15.08 1.09
N LEU A 94 -6.38 -14.48 1.84
CA LEU A 94 -7.34 -15.24 2.64
C LEU A 94 -8.29 -16.07 1.77
N ALA A 95 -8.75 -15.53 0.64
CA ALA A 95 -9.59 -16.26 -0.30
C ALA A 95 -8.82 -17.42 -0.95
N VAL A 96 -7.58 -17.16 -1.39
CA VAL A 96 -6.69 -18.19 -1.95
C VAL A 96 -6.46 -19.33 -0.96
N LEU A 97 -6.15 -19.03 0.31
CA LEU A 97 -5.93 -20.04 1.34
C LEU A 97 -7.20 -20.85 1.65
N ARG A 98 -8.38 -20.20 1.70
CA ARG A 98 -9.66 -20.90 1.87
C ARG A 98 -9.94 -21.84 0.70
N ALA A 99 -9.71 -21.40 -0.53
CA ALA A 99 -9.89 -22.24 -1.71
C ALA A 99 -8.92 -23.43 -1.71
N ALA A 100 -7.64 -23.21 -1.38
CA ALA A 100 -6.64 -24.27 -1.32
C ALA A 100 -6.91 -25.29 -0.20
N SER A 101 -7.34 -24.82 0.99
CA SER A 101 -7.76 -25.68 2.09
C SER A 101 -9.00 -26.50 1.73
N GLY A 102 -10.02 -25.87 1.13
CA GLY A 102 -11.23 -26.56 0.64
C GLY A 102 -10.96 -27.57 -0.46
N ALA A 103 -9.95 -27.32 -1.31
CA ALA A 103 -9.46 -28.25 -2.32
C ALA A 103 -8.54 -29.35 -1.75
N GLY A 104 -8.21 -29.32 -0.45
CA GLY A 104 -7.30 -30.26 0.20
C GLY A 104 -5.84 -30.16 -0.22
N THR A 105 -5.45 -29.13 -0.98
CA THR A 105 -4.06 -28.91 -1.42
C THR A 105 -3.22 -28.24 -0.33
N VAL A 106 -3.86 -27.60 0.64
CA VAL A 106 -3.25 -27.05 1.85
C VAL A 106 -3.80 -27.75 3.09
N ASP A 107 -2.93 -28.11 4.03
CA ASP A 107 -3.29 -28.72 5.31
C ASP A 107 -3.69 -27.70 6.39
N ASP A 108 -4.10 -28.20 7.56
CA ASP A 108 -4.57 -27.38 8.68
C ASP A 108 -3.44 -26.55 9.33
N THR A 109 -2.18 -26.81 8.95
CA THR A 109 -1.01 -26.01 9.34
C THR A 109 -0.62 -24.99 8.27
N LEU A 110 -1.46 -24.80 7.25
CA LEU A 110 -1.27 -23.92 6.10
C LEU A 110 -0.04 -24.28 5.25
N ARG A 111 0.27 -25.58 5.14
CA ARG A 111 1.34 -26.10 4.27
C ARG A 111 0.77 -26.82 3.06
N TRP A 112 1.45 -26.72 1.92
CA TRP A 112 1.10 -27.48 0.73
C TRP A 112 1.30 -28.97 0.96
N ARG A 113 0.27 -29.76 0.67
CA ARG A 113 0.37 -31.22 0.64
C ARG A 113 1.18 -31.61 -0.60
N ARG A 114 2.18 -32.47 -0.41
CA ARG A 114 2.98 -33.05 -1.51
C ARG A 114 2.23 -34.20 -2.16
#